data_AF-A8UTS7-F1
#
_entry.id   AF-A8UTS7-F1
#
_cell.length_a   1.000
_cell.length_b   1.000
_cell.length_c   1.000
_cell.angle_alpha   90.00
_cell.angle_beta   90.00
_cell.angle_gamma   90.00
#
_symmetry.space_group_name_H-M   'P 1'
#
loop_
_entity.id
_entity.type
_entity.pdbx_description
1 polymer ?
#
loop_
_entity_poly.entity_id
_entity_poly.type
_entity_poly.pdbx_seq_one_letter_code
_entity_poly.pdbx_strand_id
1 'polypeptide(L)'
;MAQIVKKEFLESLLTHEIKELSRIKAQLNLAEHVPAIDNVTVAVVPVRGKAVEEVTEPIKRVLRDSDVMFPGEGYLILLLPGTDEMGAIHILEGVSEFLGGEMKFSYVVYPQEGESAKELVDRLKEKAKAELGVTLS
;
A
#
# COMPACT_ATOMS: atom_id res chain seq x y z
N MET A 1 7.46 3.60 -13.60
CA MET A 1 7.94 3.12 -12.29
C MET A 1 7.15 3.82 -11.20
N ALA A 2 7.03 3.24 -10.00
CA ALA A 2 6.26 3.82 -8.90
C ALA A 2 6.70 5.26 -8.54
N GLN A 3 5.75 6.06 -8.06
CA GLN A 3 6.02 7.43 -7.62
C GLN A 3 6.47 7.43 -6.15
N ILE A 4 7.40 8.34 -5.79
CA ILE A 4 7.80 8.55 -4.40
C ILE A 4 7.14 9.85 -3.93
N VAL A 5 6.35 9.76 -2.87
CA VAL A 5 5.56 10.87 -2.33
C VAL A 5 5.81 11.00 -0.83
N LYS A 6 5.72 12.22 -0.29
CA LYS A 6 5.81 12.43 1.16
C LYS A 6 4.62 11.78 1.87
N LYS A 7 4.88 11.13 3.01
CA LYS A 7 3.85 10.43 3.82
C LYS A 7 2.65 11.29 4.22
N GLU A 8 2.84 12.61 4.34
CA GLU A 8 1.77 13.58 4.67
C GLU A 8 0.63 13.58 3.64
N PHE A 9 0.87 13.12 2.41
CA PHE A 9 -0.14 13.01 1.37
C PHE A 9 -0.85 11.66 1.32
N LEU A 10 -0.48 10.68 2.14
CA LEU A 10 -1.03 9.31 2.08
C LEU A 10 -2.56 9.30 2.15
N GLU A 11 -3.13 9.92 3.18
CA GLU A 11 -4.58 9.93 3.39
C GLU A 11 -5.31 10.70 2.28
N SER A 12 -4.72 11.80 1.79
CA SER A 12 -5.30 12.60 0.69
C SER A 12 -5.31 11.82 -0.63
N LEU A 13 -4.20 11.14 -0.96
CA LEU A 13 -4.11 10.30 -2.16
C LEU A 13 -5.02 9.08 -2.06
N LEU A 14 -5.03 8.39 -0.93
CA LEU A 14 -5.93 7.26 -0.71
C LEU A 14 -7.41 7.68 -0.80
N THR A 15 -7.76 8.84 -0.26
CA THR A 15 -9.11 9.41 -0.41
C THR A 15 -9.45 9.68 -1.87
N HIS A 16 -8.50 10.21 -2.63
CA HIS A 16 -8.67 10.44 -4.07
C HIS A 16 -8.90 9.11 -4.80
N GLU A 17 -8.05 8.11 -4.59
CA GLU A 17 -8.17 6.80 -5.24
C GLU A 17 -9.51 6.13 -4.94
N ILE A 18 -9.95 6.09 -3.68
CA ILE A 18 -11.24 5.49 -3.30
C ILE A 18 -12.40 6.20 -4.01
N LYS A 19 -12.37 7.54 -4.10
CA LYS A 19 -13.41 8.31 -4.79
C LYS A 19 -13.41 8.07 -6.29
N GLU A 20 -12.25 7.98 -6.91
CA GLU A 20 -12.11 7.71 -8.34
C GLU A 20 -12.63 6.30 -8.68
N LEU A 21 -12.28 5.30 -7.87
CA LEU A 21 -12.81 3.95 -8.02
C LEU A 21 -14.34 3.92 -7.87
N SER A 22 -14.87 4.58 -6.84
CA SER A 22 -16.31 4.68 -6.62
C SER A 22 -17.03 5.32 -7.82
N ARG A 23 -16.42 6.36 -8.41
CA ARG A 23 -16.94 7.06 -9.59
C ARG A 23 -16.94 6.16 -10.82
N ILE A 24 -15.84 5.46 -11.09
CA ILE A 24 -15.69 4.55 -12.22
C ILE A 24 -16.71 3.41 -12.10
N LYS A 25 -16.82 2.80 -10.91
CA LYS A 25 -17.79 1.72 -10.65
C LYS A 25 -19.22 2.16 -10.93
N ALA A 26 -19.61 3.36 -10.47
CA ALA A 26 -20.94 3.91 -10.73
C ALA A 26 -21.19 4.15 -12.22
N GLN A 27 -20.19 4.59 -12.98
CA GLN A 27 -20.30 4.86 -14.41
C GLN A 27 -20.38 3.58 -15.25
N LEU A 28 -19.64 2.54 -14.89
CA LEU A 28 -19.59 1.29 -15.65
C LEU A 28 -20.75 0.34 -15.33
N ASN A 29 -21.51 0.60 -14.26
CA ASN A 29 -22.63 -0.22 -13.80
C ASN A 29 -22.27 -1.72 -13.75
N LEU A 30 -21.06 -2.02 -13.31
CA LEU A 30 -20.52 -3.38 -13.32
C LEU A 30 -21.21 -4.21 -12.26
N ALA A 31 -21.81 -5.31 -12.69
CA ALA A 31 -22.42 -6.30 -11.81
C ALA A 31 -21.37 -7.25 -11.20
N GLU A 32 -20.21 -7.38 -11.84
CA GLU A 32 -19.12 -8.26 -11.41
C GLU A 32 -18.06 -7.49 -10.62
N HIS A 33 -17.44 -8.20 -9.66
CA HIS A 33 -16.30 -7.69 -8.93
C HIS A 33 -15.06 -7.69 -9.83
N VAL A 34 -14.42 -6.53 -9.96
CA VAL A 34 -13.21 -6.34 -10.75
C VAL A 34 -12.16 -5.67 -9.85
N PRO A 35 -11.14 -6.40 -9.37
CA PRO A 35 -10.17 -5.87 -8.41
C PRO A 35 -9.52 -4.55 -8.83
N ALA A 36 -9.24 -4.40 -10.12
CA ALA A 36 -8.64 -3.20 -10.70
C ALA A 36 -9.44 -1.91 -10.45
N ILE A 37 -10.73 -2.02 -10.13
CA ILE A 37 -11.61 -0.89 -9.85
C ILE A 37 -12.34 -0.98 -8.51
N ASP A 38 -12.20 -2.10 -7.80
CA ASP A 38 -12.89 -2.34 -6.53
C ASP A 38 -11.95 -2.31 -5.34
N ASN A 39 -10.64 -2.49 -5.55
CA ASN A 39 -9.69 -2.63 -4.45
C ASN A 39 -8.55 -1.64 -4.51
N VAL A 40 -8.12 -1.25 -3.32
CA VAL A 40 -6.87 -0.53 -3.07
C VAL A 40 -6.22 -1.19 -1.88
N THR A 41 -4.97 -1.61 -2.01
CA THR A 41 -4.21 -2.10 -0.87
C THR A 41 -3.24 -1.04 -0.39
N VAL A 42 -3.13 -0.87 0.93
CA VAL A 42 -2.08 -0.07 1.55
C VAL A 42 -1.25 -0.98 2.45
N ALA A 43 0.06 -1.03 2.23
CA ALA A 43 0.96 -1.93 2.93
C ALA A 43 2.10 -1.17 3.62
N VAL A 44 2.62 -1.74 4.71
CA VAL A 44 3.80 -1.30 5.44
C VAL A 44 4.88 -2.37 5.30
N VAL A 45 6.04 -1.95 4.82
CA VAL A 45 7.25 -2.76 4.74
C VAL A 45 8.30 -2.16 5.69
N PRO A 46 8.66 -2.82 6.80
CA PRO A 46 9.70 -2.35 7.68
C PRO A 46 11.06 -2.45 6.98
N VAL A 47 11.92 -1.46 7.17
CA VAL A 47 13.29 -1.46 6.64
C VAL A 47 14.24 -1.59 7.81
N ARG A 48 14.94 -2.73 7.90
CA ARG A 48 15.87 -3.03 9.00
C ARG A 48 17.29 -3.17 8.48
N GLY A 49 18.24 -2.60 9.22
CA GLY A 49 19.67 -2.73 8.92
C GLY A 49 20.17 -1.97 7.68
N LYS A 50 19.30 -1.18 7.03
CA LYS A 50 19.61 -0.32 5.88
C LYS A 50 18.89 1.02 6.02
N ALA A 51 19.39 2.06 5.36
CA ALA A 51 18.64 3.31 5.24
C ALA A 51 17.44 3.12 4.28
N VAL A 52 16.34 3.82 4.53
CA VAL A 52 15.12 3.70 3.71
C VAL A 52 15.40 4.17 2.28
N GLU A 53 16.23 5.19 2.12
CA GLU A 53 16.67 5.74 0.85
C GLU A 53 17.42 4.71 0.00
N GLU A 54 18.23 3.84 0.63
CA GLU A 54 19.01 2.80 -0.05
C GLU A 54 18.12 1.70 -0.66
N VAL A 55 16.96 1.44 -0.04
CA VAL A 55 16.03 0.39 -0.49
C VAL A 55 14.90 0.93 -1.36
N THR A 56 14.63 2.24 -1.32
CA THR A 56 13.51 2.86 -2.05
C THR A 56 13.66 2.73 -3.56
N GLU A 57 14.78 3.17 -4.14
CA GLU A 57 14.99 3.14 -5.59
C GLU A 57 14.99 1.73 -6.20
N PRO A 58 15.56 0.71 -5.54
CA PRO A 58 15.44 -0.66 -6.00
C PRO A 58 14.00 -1.19 -6.00
N ILE A 59 13.23 -0.98 -4.93
CA ILE A 59 11.83 -1.44 -4.82
C ILE A 59 10.94 -0.78 -5.88
N LYS A 60 11.19 0.49 -6.18
CA LYS A 60 10.49 1.25 -7.22
C LYS A 60 10.55 0.62 -8.61
N ARG A 61 11.54 -0.24 -8.89
CA ARG A 61 11.68 -0.98 -10.16
C ARG A 61 10.79 -2.23 -10.22
N VAL A 62 10.36 -2.75 -9.06
CA VAL A 62 9.49 -3.93 -8.95
C VAL A 62 8.02 -3.51 -9.01
N LEU A 63 7.72 -2.29 -8.53
CA LEU A 63 6.39 -1.73 -8.50
C LEU A 63 5.94 -1.14 -9.84
N ARG A 64 4.64 -1.13 -10.07
CA ARG A 64 3.99 -0.56 -11.26
C ARG A 64 4.02 0.96 -11.23
N ASP A 65 3.78 1.56 -12.38
CA ASP A 65 3.70 3.02 -12.56
C ASP A 65 2.53 3.66 -11.79
N SER A 66 1.48 2.88 -11.53
CA SER A 66 0.33 3.27 -10.71
C SER A 66 0.60 3.22 -9.21
N ASP A 67 1.63 2.50 -8.78
CA ASP A 67 1.90 2.29 -7.36
C ASP A 67 2.62 3.51 -6.79
N VAL A 68 2.39 3.78 -5.50
CA VAL A 68 2.99 4.92 -4.80
C VAL A 68 3.71 4.45 -3.57
N MET A 69 4.93 4.96 -3.38
CA MET A 69 5.78 4.72 -2.22
C MET A 69 5.82 5.96 -1.33
N PHE A 70 5.68 5.76 -0.03
CA PHE A 70 5.83 6.80 0.99
C PHE A 70 6.93 6.40 1.98
N PRO A 71 8.15 6.93 1.81
CA PRO A 71 9.23 6.72 2.75
C PRO A 71 8.92 7.29 4.13
N GLY A 72 9.13 6.48 5.16
CA GLY A 72 9.09 6.87 6.56
C GLY A 72 10.42 6.57 7.26
N GLU A 73 10.48 6.76 8.58
CA GLU A 73 11.66 6.43 9.36
C GLU A 73 11.71 4.92 9.65
N GLY A 74 12.56 4.19 8.94
CA GLY A 74 12.72 2.74 9.13
C GLY A 74 11.57 1.91 8.56
N TYR A 75 10.74 2.48 7.69
CA TYR A 75 9.68 1.76 6.97
C TYR A 75 9.34 2.43 5.64
N LEU A 76 8.65 1.69 4.78
CA LEU A 76 8.00 2.16 3.57
C LEU A 76 6.51 1.87 3.66
N ILE A 77 5.68 2.83 3.26
CA ILE A 77 4.28 2.57 2.97
C ILE A 77 4.13 2.43 1.45
N LEU A 78 3.41 1.41 1.00
CA LEU A 78 3.05 1.19 -0.39
C LEU A 78 1.55 1.38 -0.56
N LEU A 79 1.14 2.20 -1.51
CA LEU A 79 -0.23 2.30 -2.00
C LEU A 79 -0.29 1.58 -3.35
N LEU A 80 -1.15 0.57 -3.43
CA LEU A 80 -1.29 -0.34 -4.56
C LEU A 80 -2.72 -0.24 -5.10
N PRO A 81 -3.00 0.72 -6.01
CA PRO A 81 -4.32 0.84 -6.63
C PRO A 81 -4.67 -0.41 -7.45
N GLY A 82 -5.95 -0.77 -7.47
CA GLY A 82 -6.44 -1.91 -8.26
C GLY A 82 -5.89 -3.26 -7.83
N THR A 83 -5.51 -3.38 -6.56
CA THR A 83 -4.81 -4.55 -6.01
C THR A 83 -5.61 -5.10 -4.84
N ASP A 84 -6.07 -6.34 -4.98
CA ASP A 84 -6.71 -7.12 -3.91
C ASP A 84 -5.67 -7.75 -2.97
N GLU A 85 -6.15 -8.50 -1.98
CA GLU A 85 -5.29 -9.17 -1.00
C GLU A 85 -4.26 -10.10 -1.65
N MET A 86 -4.69 -10.94 -2.60
CA MET A 86 -3.81 -11.91 -3.24
C MET A 86 -2.74 -11.23 -4.10
N GLY A 87 -3.12 -10.19 -4.85
CA GLY A 87 -2.19 -9.37 -5.61
C GLY A 87 -1.19 -8.65 -4.73
N ALA A 88 -1.63 -8.13 -3.58
CA ALA A 88 -0.76 -7.46 -2.62
C ALA A 88 0.25 -8.42 -2.02
N ILE A 89 -0.17 -9.63 -1.59
CA ILE A 89 0.74 -10.66 -1.08
C ILE A 89 1.83 -10.96 -2.10
N HIS A 90 1.48 -11.18 -3.37
CA HIS A 90 2.45 -11.48 -4.41
C HIS A 90 3.47 -10.35 -4.64
N ILE A 91 2.99 -9.09 -4.65
CA ILE A 91 3.87 -7.92 -4.77
C ILE A 91 4.80 -7.83 -3.56
N LEU A 92 4.27 -8.00 -2.35
CA LEU A 92 5.01 -7.87 -1.09
C LEU A 92 6.03 -9.00 -0.89
N GLU A 93 5.72 -10.21 -1.36
CA GLU A 93 6.68 -11.32 -1.46
C GLU A 93 7.84 -10.96 -2.40
N GLY A 94 7.55 -10.43 -3.59
CA GLY A 94 8.60 -9.97 -4.52
C GLY A 94 9.46 -8.85 -3.93
N VAL A 95 8.86 -7.93 -3.18
CA VAL A 95 9.60 -6.89 -2.43
C VAL A 95 10.48 -7.52 -1.34
N SER A 96 9.96 -8.50 -0.61
CA SER A 96 10.69 -9.22 0.44
C SER A 96 11.89 -9.98 -0.12
N GLU A 97 11.71 -10.72 -1.21
CA GLU A 97 12.78 -11.43 -1.91
C GLU A 97 13.88 -10.47 -2.37
N PHE A 98 13.49 -9.33 -2.96
CA PHE A 98 14.44 -8.32 -3.42
C PHE A 98 15.33 -7.80 -2.29
N LEU A 99 14.78 -7.71 -1.08
CA LEU A 99 15.45 -7.12 0.07
C LEU A 99 16.24 -8.13 0.92
N GLY A 100 16.26 -9.40 0.50
CA GLY A 100 17.09 -10.45 1.09
C GLY A 100 16.30 -11.61 1.71
N GLY A 101 14.97 -11.65 1.52
CA GLY A 101 14.09 -12.65 2.12
C GLY A 101 13.92 -12.44 3.63
N GLU A 102 12.79 -12.91 4.19
CA GLU A 102 12.42 -12.83 5.62
C GLU A 102 11.83 -11.49 6.13
N MET A 103 11.39 -10.58 5.27
CA MET A 103 10.66 -9.41 5.76
C MET A 103 9.17 -9.67 5.96
N LYS A 104 8.73 -9.41 7.18
CA LYS A 104 7.31 -9.30 7.53
C LYS A 104 6.78 -7.98 7.03
N PHE A 105 5.60 -8.01 6.44
CA PHE A 105 4.84 -6.85 6.03
C PHE A 105 3.45 -6.90 6.66
N SER A 106 2.77 -5.77 6.70
CA SER A 106 1.39 -5.66 7.14
C SER A 106 0.63 -4.85 6.11
N TYR A 107 -0.64 -5.14 5.88
CA TYR A 107 -1.44 -4.46 4.85
C TYR A 107 -2.89 -4.32 5.27
N VAL A 108 -3.58 -3.38 4.63
CA VAL A 108 -5.04 -3.23 4.69
C VAL A 108 -5.61 -3.14 3.28
N VAL A 109 -6.78 -3.74 3.06
CA VAL A 109 -7.43 -3.75 1.75
C VAL A 109 -8.76 -3.01 1.80
N TYR A 110 -8.93 -2.00 0.95
CA TYR A 110 -10.24 -1.40 0.65
C TYR A 110 -11.05 -2.31 -0.27
N PRO A 111 -12.36 -2.48 -0.04
CA PRO A 111 -13.15 -1.98 1.10
C PRO A 111 -13.21 -2.95 2.30
N GLN A 112 -12.56 -4.11 2.23
CA GLN A 112 -12.72 -5.21 3.20
C GLN A 112 -12.31 -4.83 4.63
N GLU A 113 -11.30 -3.97 4.79
CA GLU A 113 -10.76 -3.56 6.08
C GLU A 113 -11.09 -2.11 6.45
N GLY A 114 -11.86 -1.41 5.63
CA GLY A 114 -12.31 -0.05 5.88
C GLY A 114 -12.89 0.58 4.63
N GLU A 115 -13.91 1.43 4.79
CA GLU A 115 -14.63 2.07 3.69
C GLU A 115 -14.16 3.50 3.42
N SER A 116 -13.26 4.02 4.27
CA SER A 116 -12.68 5.35 4.14
C SER A 116 -11.16 5.32 4.28
N ALA A 117 -10.49 6.32 3.70
CA ALA A 117 -9.03 6.45 3.81
C ALA A 117 -8.58 6.53 5.28
N LYS A 118 -9.34 7.23 6.11
CA LYS A 118 -9.07 7.34 7.55
C LYS A 118 -9.13 5.99 8.25
N GLU A 119 -10.20 5.21 8.03
CA GLU A 119 -10.33 3.87 8.63
C GLU A 119 -9.18 2.95 8.23
N LEU A 120 -8.81 2.95 6.94
CA LEU A 120 -7.70 2.15 6.44
C LEU A 120 -6.37 2.58 7.07
N VAL A 121 -6.10 3.88 7.14
CA VAL A 121 -4.86 4.40 7.76
C VAL A 121 -4.81 4.09 9.25
N ASP A 122 -5.90 4.26 9.98
CA ASP A 122 -5.98 3.95 11.40
C ASP A 122 -5.79 2.45 11.65
N ARG A 123 -6.41 1.60 10.84
CA ARG A 123 -6.23 0.14 10.92
C ARG A 123 -4.83 -0.31 10.52
N LEU A 124 -4.23 0.32 9.51
CA LEU A 124 -2.86 0.05 9.11
C LEU A 124 -1.88 0.40 10.23
N LYS A 125 -2.10 1.52 10.93
CA LYS A 125 -1.32 1.90 12.13
C LYS A 125 -1.42 0.84 13.22
N GLU A 126 -2.63 0.35 13.50
CA GLU A 126 -2.86 -0.70 14.50
C GLU A 126 -2.14 -1.99 14.12
N LYS A 127 -2.32 -2.49 12.90
CA LYS A 127 -1.69 -3.73 12.42
C LYS A 127 -0.16 -3.59 12.35
N ALA A 128 0.37 -2.48 11.83
CA ALA A 128 1.81 -2.24 11.79
C ALA A 128 2.44 -2.25 13.20
N LYS A 129 1.76 -1.67 14.19
CA LYS A 129 2.23 -1.69 15.58
C LYS A 129 2.17 -3.10 16.17
N ALA A 130 1.08 -3.82 15.97
CA ALA A 130 0.87 -5.16 16.55
C ALA A 130 1.74 -6.25 15.90
N GLU A 131 1.86 -6.24 14.58
CA GLU A 131 2.50 -7.31 13.80
C GLU A 131 3.99 -7.06 13.57
N LEU A 132 4.39 -5.78 13.42
CA LEU A 132 5.74 -5.40 13.02
C LEU A 132 6.51 -4.64 14.10
N GLY A 133 5.82 -4.13 15.13
CA GLY A 133 6.38 -3.22 16.13
C GLY A 133 6.71 -1.83 15.57
N VAL A 134 6.10 -1.45 14.44
CA VAL A 134 6.36 -0.17 13.75
C VAL A 134 5.29 0.85 14.13
N THR A 135 5.70 2.08 14.47
CA THR A 135 4.77 3.19 14.72
C THR A 135 4.75 4.12 13.52
N LEU A 136 3.61 4.21 12.82
CA LEU A 136 3.43 5.15 11.71
C LEU A 136 3.02 6.51 12.28
N SER A 137 4.01 7.40 12.45
CA SER A 137 3.82 8.80 12.87
C SER A 137 3.51 9.73 11.72
#